data_AF-A0A957UTB5-F1
#
_entry.id   AF-A0A957UTB5-F1
#
_cell.length_a   1.000
_cell.length_b   1.000
_cell.length_c   1.000
_cell.angle_alpha   90.00
_cell.angle_beta   90.00
_cell.angle_gamma   90.00
#
_symmetry.space_group_name_H-M   'P 1'
#
loop_
_entity.id
_entity.type
_entity.pdbx_description
1 polymer ?
#
loop_
_entity_poly.entity_id
_entity_poly.type
_entity_poly.pdbx_seq_one_letter_code
_entity_poly.pdbx_strand_id
1 'polypeptide(L)'
;MNQLRILWTFFRLGAMNELAYRVNFFTQLFQAVMSLVLSLGGLAVVFNQTDTLAGWRPAELVALVGIYILVGGLINLMIQPSMQRFMEDIRMGTLDFMILKPEDAQFLVSVRQVEIW
;
A
#
# COMPACT_ATOMS: atom_id res chain seq x y z
N MET A 1 -21.04 -3.02 -13.01
CA MET A 1 -20.75 -4.31 -12.32
C MET A 1 -19.48 -5.01 -12.82
N ASN A 2 -18.86 -4.59 -13.94
CA ASN A 2 -17.58 -5.16 -14.43
C ASN A 2 -16.34 -4.70 -13.64
N GLN A 3 -16.27 -3.41 -13.27
CA GLN A 3 -15.08 -2.81 -12.65
C GLN A 3 -14.65 -3.47 -11.33
N LEU A 4 -15.58 -3.82 -10.45
CA LEU A 4 -15.29 -4.56 -9.21
C LEU A 4 -14.71 -5.95 -9.48
N ARG A 5 -15.17 -6.61 -10.54
CA ARG A 5 -14.68 -7.93 -10.95
C ARG A 5 -13.27 -7.84 -11.51
N ILE A 6 -12.97 -6.77 -12.25
CA ILE A 6 -11.63 -6.45 -12.75
C ILE A 6 -10.67 -6.18 -11.57
N LEU A 7 -11.08 -5.35 -10.61
CA LEU A 7 -10.31 -5.07 -9.40
C LEU A 7 -10.00 -6.34 -8.62
N TRP A 8 -11.01 -7.19 -8.39
CA TRP A 8 -10.81 -8.47 -7.71
C TRP A 8 -9.85 -9.40 -8.47
N THR A 9 -9.88 -9.37 -9.80
CA THR A 9 -8.97 -10.17 -10.62
C THR A 9 -7.53 -9.69 -10.49
N PHE A 10 -7.29 -8.38 -10.55
CA PHE A 10 -5.95 -7.81 -10.33
C PHE A 10 -5.44 -8.06 -8.90
N PHE A 11 -6.32 -7.91 -7.90
CA PHE A 11 -5.99 -8.26 -6.51
C PHE A 11 -5.58 -9.74 -6.37
N ARG A 12 -6.34 -10.65 -6.99
CA ARG A 12 -6.03 -12.08 -6.97
C ARG A 12 -4.72 -12.38 -7.68
N LEU A 13 -4.44 -11.75 -8.81
CA LEU A 13 -3.17 -11.91 -9.53
C LEU A 13 -1.98 -11.41 -8.70
N GLY A 14 -2.11 -10.25 -8.06
CA GLY A 14 -1.11 -9.72 -7.13
C GLY A 14 -0.84 -10.67 -5.97
N ALA A 15 -1.90 -11.15 -5.31
CA ALA A 15 -1.80 -12.13 -4.23
C ALA A 15 -1.14 -13.44 -4.67
N MET A 16 -1.43 -13.93 -5.89
CA MET A 16 -0.80 -15.14 -6.42
C MET A 16 0.69 -14.95 -6.72
N ASN A 17 1.09 -13.78 -7.23
CA ASN A 17 2.50 -13.45 -7.45
C ASN A 17 3.27 -13.40 -6.13
N GLU A 18 2.70 -12.75 -5.12
CA GLU A 18 3.36 -12.62 -3.83
C GLU A 18 3.51 -13.95 -3.09
N LEU A 19 2.47 -14.79 -3.14
CA LEU A 19 2.51 -16.14 -2.56
C LEU A 19 3.46 -17.09 -3.31
N ALA A 20 3.87 -16.76 -4.54
CA ALA A 20 4.93 -17.50 -5.22
C ALA A 20 6.29 -17.26 -4.54
N TYR A 21 6.53 -16.03 -4.06
CA TYR A 21 7.74 -15.64 -3.33
C TYR A 21 7.53 -15.66 -1.81
N ARG A 22 7.19 -16.83 -1.27
CA ARG A 22 6.85 -17.02 0.17
C ARG A 22 7.86 -16.40 1.14
N VAL A 23 9.15 -16.51 0.85
CA VAL A 23 10.22 -15.95 1.70
C VAL A 23 10.17 -14.42 1.71
N ASN A 24 9.94 -13.79 0.56
CA ASN A 24 9.75 -12.34 0.47
C ASN A 24 8.53 -11.93 1.30
N PHE A 25 7.40 -12.59 1.07
CA PHE A 25 6.16 -12.34 1.81
C PHE A 25 6.37 -12.38 3.33
N PHE A 26 7.00 -13.44 3.87
CA PHE A 26 7.24 -13.56 5.31
C PHE A 26 8.22 -12.50 5.83
N THR A 27 9.26 -12.18 5.06
CA THR A 27 10.25 -11.16 5.44
C THR A 27 9.61 -9.78 5.52
N GLN A 28 8.79 -9.43 4.52
CA GLN A 28 8.12 -8.15 4.47
C GLN A 28 7.00 -8.03 5.52
N LEU A 29 6.23 -9.10 5.73
CA LEU A 29 5.25 -9.16 6.81
C LEU A 29 5.93 -8.94 8.18
N PHE A 30 7.08 -9.57 8.41
CA PHE A 30 7.85 -9.40 9.62
C PHE A 30 8.37 -7.96 9.77
N GLN A 31 8.88 -7.36 8.69
CA GLN A 31 9.32 -5.97 8.67
C GLN A 31 8.17 -5.00 8.98
N ALA A 32 6.97 -5.22 8.43
CA ALA A 32 5.81 -4.38 8.69
C ALA A 32 5.35 -4.47 10.15
N VAL A 33 5.29 -5.68 10.72
CA VAL A 33 4.97 -5.89 12.13
C VAL A 33 6.03 -5.23 13.02
N MET A 34 7.31 -5.41 12.71
CA MET A 34 8.40 -4.78 13.46
C MET A 34 8.32 -3.26 13.41
N SER A 35 8.09 -2.68 12.22
CA SER A 35 7.94 -1.24 12.06
C SER A 35 6.78 -0.71 12.92
N LEU A 36 5.63 -1.39 12.90
CA LEU A 36 4.48 -1.02 13.73
C LEU A 36 4.80 -1.09 15.23
N VAL A 37 5.45 -2.16 15.68
CA VAL A 37 5.88 -2.32 17.08
C VAL A 37 6.87 -1.23 17.49
N LEU A 38 7.83 -0.89 16.63
CA LEU A 38 8.80 0.18 16.89
C LEU A 38 8.13 1.56 16.93
N SER A 39 7.19 1.85 16.02
CA SER A 39 6.46 3.12 16.00
C SER A 39 5.60 3.30 17.26
N LEU A 40 4.84 2.27 17.64
CA LEU A 40 4.01 2.31 18.85
C LEU A 40 4.85 2.26 20.13
N GLY A 41 5.90 1.45 20.16
CA GLY A 41 6.85 1.37 21.27
C GLY A 41 7.60 2.68 21.48
N GLY A 42 7.99 3.36 20.40
CA GLY A 42 8.61 4.69 20.46
C GLY A 42 7.68 5.72 21.10
N LEU A 43 6.40 5.73 20.71
CA LEU A 43 5.40 6.59 21.37
C LEU A 43 5.23 6.21 22.85
N ALA A 44 5.15 4.91 23.18
CA ALA A 44 4.99 4.45 24.56
C ALA A 44 6.16 4.87 25.47
N VAL A 45 7.40 4.82 24.98
CA VAL A 45 8.59 5.29 25.73
C VAL A 45 8.53 6.80 25.99
N VAL A 46 8.11 7.58 24.99
CA VAL A 46 8.00 9.04 25.11
C VAL A 46 6.92 9.44 26.12
N PHE A 47 5.75 8.79 26.07
CA PHE A 47 4.64 9.06 26.99
C PHE A 47 4.85 8.50 28.39
N ASN A 48 5.81 7.60 28.59
CA ASN A 48 6.23 7.20 29.94
C ASN A 48 6.95 8.35 30.67
N GLN A 49 7.65 9.21 29.93
CA GLN A 49 8.41 10.33 30.50
C GLN A 49 7.66 11.67 30.45
N THR A 50 6.61 11.79 29.63
CA THR A 50 5.86 13.04 29.40
C THR A 50 4.37 12.79 29.27
N ASP A 51 3.53 13.48 30.06
CA ASP A 51 2.06 13.34 29.99
C ASP A 51 1.43 13.93 28.71
N THR A 52 2.08 14.92 28.10
CA THR A 52 1.62 15.55 26.85
C THR A 52 2.79 15.90 25.94
N LEU A 53 2.67 15.59 24.65
CA LEU A 53 3.68 15.95 23.66
C LEU A 53 3.15 17.11 22.83
N ALA A 54 3.69 18.32 23.02
CA ALA A 54 3.26 19.51 22.30
C ALA A 54 1.73 19.76 22.32
N GLY A 55 1.07 19.42 23.42
CA GLY A 55 -0.39 19.54 23.60
C GLY A 55 -1.21 18.33 23.14
N TRP A 56 -0.59 17.32 22.53
CA TRP A 56 -1.25 16.10 22.08
C TRP A 56 -1.31 15.04 23.18
N ARG A 57 -2.46 14.38 23.28
CA ARG A 57 -2.68 13.24 24.17
C ARG A 57 -2.16 11.94 23.55
N PRO A 58 -1.83 10.92 24.36
CA PRO A 58 -1.36 9.62 23.86
C PRO A 58 -2.30 9.00 22.81
N ALA A 59 -3.61 9.03 23.06
CA ALA A 59 -4.60 8.45 22.16
C ALA A 59 -4.63 9.14 20.78
N GLU A 60 -4.40 10.46 20.73
CA GLU A 60 -4.43 11.24 19.49
C GLU A 60 -3.21 10.95 18.62
N LEU A 61 -2.02 10.82 19.20
CA LEU A 61 -0.82 10.44 18.46
C LEU A 61 -0.85 8.98 17.99
N VAL A 62 -1.40 8.07 18.80
CA VAL A 62 -1.60 6.68 18.36
C VAL A 62 -2.58 6.61 17.18
N ALA A 63 -3.67 7.39 17.22
CA ALA A 63 -4.60 7.48 16.10
C ALA A 63 -3.93 8.07 14.84
N LEU A 64 -3.13 9.12 15.01
CA LEU A 64 -2.38 9.73 13.90
C LEU A 64 -1.41 8.73 13.26
N VAL A 65 -0.62 8.02 14.06
CA VAL A 65 0.30 6.98 13.56
C VAL A 65 -0.47 5.84 12.90
N GLY A 66 -1.58 5.41 13.48
CA GLY A 66 -2.45 4.39 12.89
C GLY A 66 -2.96 4.79 11.50
N ILE A 67 -3.47 6.01 11.36
CA ILE A 67 -3.93 6.55 10.07
C ILE A 67 -2.76 6.66 9.08
N TYR A 68 -1.61 7.17 9.52
CA TYR A 68 -0.42 7.27 8.69
C TYR A 68 0.02 5.92 8.13
N ILE A 69 0.09 4.89 8.98
CA ILE A 69 0.47 3.53 8.57
C ILE A 69 -0.59 2.94 7.62
N LEU A 70 -1.88 3.11 7.90
CA LEU A 70 -2.96 2.58 7.05
C LEU A 70 -2.97 3.24 5.67
N VAL A 71 -2.88 4.57 5.61
CA VAL A 71 -2.88 5.32 4.34
C VAL A 71 -1.59 5.03 3.57
N GLY A 72 -0.44 5.02 4.24
CA GLY A 72 0.84 4.66 3.62
C GLY A 72 0.82 3.23 3.06
N GLY A 73 0.30 2.27 3.83
CA GLY A 73 0.13 0.90 3.38
C GLY A 73 -0.78 0.78 2.16
N LEU A 74 -1.92 1.49 2.15
CA LEU A 74 -2.82 1.50 0.99
C LEU A 74 -2.16 2.09 -0.26
N ILE A 75 -1.38 3.16 -0.09
CA ILE A 75 -0.63 3.79 -1.19
C ILE A 75 0.40 2.81 -1.75
N ASN A 76 1.21 2.18 -0.90
CA ASN A 76 2.23 1.23 -1.32
C ASN A 76 1.60 -0.02 -1.97
N LEU A 77 0.41 -0.44 -1.52
CA LEU A 77 -0.22 -1.67 -2.00
C LEU A 77 -0.84 -1.56 -3.40
N MET A 78 -1.43 -0.41 -3.73
CA MET A 78 -2.16 -0.23 -5.01
C MET A 78 -1.65 0.95 -5.83
N ILE A 79 -1.48 2.12 -5.20
CA ILE A 79 -1.32 3.38 -5.93
C ILE A 79 0.10 3.51 -6.48
N GLN A 80 1.10 3.29 -5.63
CA GLN A 80 2.50 3.40 -5.99
C GLN A 80 2.91 2.42 -7.11
N PRO A 81 2.63 1.10 -7.02
CA PRO A 81 3.01 0.15 -8.07
C PRO A 81 2.28 0.44 -9.38
N SER A 82 0.99 0.79 -9.31
CA SER A 82 0.21 1.17 -10.50
C SER A 82 0.78 2.42 -11.19
N MET A 83 1.23 3.42 -10.42
CA MET A 83 1.88 4.62 -10.96
C MET A 83 3.28 4.35 -11.54
N GLN A 84 4.08 3.53 -10.88
CA GLN A 84 5.38 3.12 -11.43
C GLN A 84 5.19 2.40 -12.77
N ARG A 85 4.21 1.50 -12.86
CA ARG A 85 3.94 0.77 -14.10
C ARG A 85 3.44 1.67 -15.21
N PHE A 86 2.56 2.61 -14.88
CA PHE A 86 2.09 3.63 -15.84
C PHE A 86 3.25 4.45 -16.42
N MET A 87 4.15 4.94 -15.56
CA MET A 87 5.36 5.64 -15.99
C MET A 87 6.23 4.77 -16.91
N GLU A 88 6.32 3.48 -16.60
CA GLU A 88 7.08 2.53 -17.41
C GLU A 88 6.43 2.26 -18.77
N ASP A 89 5.11 2.15 -18.85
CA ASP A 89 4.38 1.99 -20.11
C ASP A 89 4.49 3.23 -21.00
N ILE A 90 4.52 4.44 -20.41
CA ILE A 90 4.82 5.67 -21.16
C ILE A 90 6.24 5.59 -21.72
N ARG A 91 7.22 5.23 -20.87
CA ARG A 91 8.64 5.15 -21.25
C ARG A 91 8.88 4.14 -22.38
N MET A 92 8.19 3.00 -22.34
CA MET A 92 8.33 1.92 -23.34
C MET A 92 7.42 2.10 -24.57
N GLY A 93 6.52 3.09 -24.56
CA GLY A 93 5.55 3.29 -25.62
C GLY A 93 4.46 2.21 -25.69
N THR A 94 4.26 1.44 -24.61
CA THR A 94 3.29 0.32 -24.53
C THR A 94 1.96 0.72 -23.88
N LEU A 95 1.74 2.03 -23.68
CA LEU A 95 0.52 2.56 -23.09
C LEU A 95 -0.70 2.37 -24.01
N ASP A 96 -0.48 2.32 -25.32
CA ASP A 96 -1.49 2.04 -26.34
C ASP A 96 -2.23 0.71 -26.08
N PHE A 97 -1.53 -0.34 -25.64
CA PHE A 97 -2.16 -1.62 -25.24
C PHE A 97 -3.13 -1.50 -24.06
N MET A 98 -2.98 -0.45 -23.23
CA MET A 98 -3.90 -0.19 -22.13
C MET A 98 -5.10 0.64 -22.59
N ILE A 99 -4.87 1.69 -23.38
CA ILE A 99 -5.92 2.61 -23.83
C ILE A 99 -6.87 1.95 -24.85
N LEU A 100 -6.38 0.97 -25.61
CA LEU A 100 -7.21 0.22 -26.58
C LEU A 100 -8.16 -0.81 -25.93
N LYS A 101 -8.07 -1.04 -24.61
CA LYS A 101 -8.98 -1.96 -23.92
C LYS A 101 -10.38 -1.31 -23.78
N PRO A 102 -11.47 -2.08 -23.87
CA PRO A 102 -12.85 -1.55 -23.91
C PRO A 102 -13.38 -1.08 -22.53
N GLU A 103 -12.50 -0.72 -21.60
CA GLU A 103 -12.84 -0.25 -20.25
C GLU A 103 -12.13 1.08 -19.99
N ASP A 104 -12.56 1.82 -18.98
CA ASP A 104 -12.02 3.14 -18.64
C ASP A 104 -10.49 3.07 -18.40
N ALA A 105 -9.72 3.78 -19.23
CA ALA A 105 -8.27 3.78 -19.17
C ALA A 105 -7.74 4.35 -17.85
N GLN A 106 -8.40 5.35 -17.25
CA GLN A 106 -8.02 5.92 -15.96
C GLN A 106 -8.22 4.91 -14.84
N PHE A 107 -9.33 4.16 -14.86
CA PHE A 107 -9.56 3.08 -13.90
C PHE A 107 -8.53 1.96 -14.05
N LEU A 108 -8.29 1.51 -15.30
CA LEU A 108 -7.34 0.44 -15.60
C LEU A 108 -5.92 0.79 -15.19
N VAL A 109 -5.48 2.03 -15.41
CA VAL A 109 -4.15 2.51 -15.02
C VAL A 109 -4.00 2.61 -13.51
N SER A 110 -5.06 2.97 -12.78
CA SER A 110 -5.00 3.21 -11.33
C SER A 110 -5.04 1.94 -10.47
N VAL A 111 -5.62 0.86 -11.00
CA VAL A 111 -5.89 -0.39 -10.25
C VAL A 111 -5.17 -1.60 -10.87
N ARG A 112 -4.24 -1.34 -11.79
CA ARG A 112 -3.60 -2.36 -12.64
C ARG A 112 -2.79 -3.35 -11.83
N GLN A 113 -2.09 -2.87 -10.82
CA GLN A 113 -1.08 -3.63 -10.11
C GLN A 113 -1.35 -3.51 -8.62
N VAL A 114 -1.57 -4.67 -8.02
CA VAL A 114 -1.61 -4.84 -6.58
C VAL A 114 -0.35 -5.57 -6.21
N GLU A 115 0.58 -4.86 -5.58
CA GLU A 115 1.75 -5.48 -4.96
C GLU A 115 1.49 -5.43 -3.48
N ILE A 116 1.45 -6.60 -2.83
CA ILE A 116 1.17 -6.64 -1.40
C ILE A 116 2.38 -6.10 -0.61
N TRP A 117 3.52 -5.89 -1.29
CA TRP A 117 4.85 -5.72 -0.72
C TRP A 117 5.84 -5.09 -1.71
#